data_AF-A0A661JRT2-F1
#
_entry.id   AF-A0A661JRT2-F1
#
_cell.length_a   1.000
_cell.length_b   1.000
_cell.length_c   1.000
_cell.angle_alpha   90.00
_cell.angle_beta   90.00
_cell.angle_gamma   90.00
#
_symmetry.space_group_name_H-M   'P 1'
#
loop_
_entity.id
_entity.type
_entity.pdbx_description
1 polymer ?
#
loop_
_entity_poly.entity_id
_entity_poly.type
_entity_poly.pdbx_seq_one_letter_code
_entity_poly.pdbx_strand_id
1 'polypeptide(L)'
;MPSRLSIVFMKDAPSLVFADDSGNVFDFEPLAMVARSADYLIPVEDKDVIPMPEGSCLYVLKDRHPIGIDRETGEIVVVDENPFRKGSSAFAVAVFLPAAYTQTYLAAWAKTDRATILPFFSYTACGWNQGFVTTAIRTDESRRQDPDTF
;
A
#
# COMPACT_ATOMS: atom_id res chain seq x y z
N MET A 1 30.50 -11.69 2.17
CA MET A 1 30.29 -10.63 1.16
C MET A 1 28.79 -10.56 0.93
N PRO A 2 28.08 -9.46 1.24
CA PRO A 2 26.68 -9.39 0.89
C PRO A 2 26.58 -9.21 -0.63
N SER A 3 25.88 -10.14 -1.27
CA SER A 3 25.57 -10.13 -2.70
C SER A 3 24.82 -8.87 -3.08
N ARG A 4 25.18 -8.28 -4.23
CA ARG A 4 24.46 -7.19 -4.94
C ARG A 4 23.05 -7.66 -5.34
N LEU A 5 22.15 -7.81 -4.37
CA LEU A 5 20.78 -8.26 -4.61
C LEU A 5 19.80 -7.11 -4.86
N SER A 6 20.18 -5.84 -4.71
CA SER A 6 19.22 -4.85 -4.20
C SER A 6 18.71 -3.75 -5.15
N ILE A 7 19.18 -3.64 -6.40
CA ILE A 7 18.73 -2.51 -7.28
C ILE A 7 17.84 -2.99 -8.44
N VAL A 8 18.03 -4.22 -8.94
CA VAL A 8 17.31 -4.70 -10.14
C VAL A 8 15.86 -5.07 -9.83
N PHE A 9 15.54 -5.58 -8.64
CA PHE A 9 14.17 -6.01 -8.29
C PHE A 9 13.16 -4.87 -8.16
N MET A 10 13.60 -3.64 -7.92
CA MET A 10 12.70 -2.55 -7.54
C MET A 10 12.25 -1.68 -8.72
N LYS A 11 12.85 -1.87 -9.90
CA LYS A 11 12.55 -1.05 -11.07
C LYS A 11 11.10 -1.23 -11.54
N ASP A 12 10.59 -2.45 -11.46
CA ASP A 12 9.23 -2.79 -11.90
C ASP A 12 8.25 -2.99 -10.72
N ALA A 13 8.69 -2.73 -9.48
CA ALA A 13 7.84 -2.80 -8.30
C ALA A 13 6.77 -1.69 -8.34
N PRO A 14 5.55 -1.92 -7.82
CA PRO A 14 4.55 -0.87 -7.68
C PRO A 14 5.07 0.30 -6.86
N SER A 15 4.63 1.51 -7.17
CA SER A 15 5.00 2.71 -6.41
C SER A 15 4.21 2.81 -5.12
N LEU A 16 4.85 3.43 -4.12
CA LEU A 16 4.20 3.86 -2.90
C LEU A 16 3.01 4.77 -3.25
N VAL A 17 1.91 4.61 -2.52
CA VAL A 17 0.81 5.57 -2.51
C VAL A 17 0.65 6.16 -1.11
N PHE A 18 0.24 7.41 -1.06
CA PHE A 18 -0.03 8.11 0.19
C PHE A 18 -1.20 9.09 0.02
N ALA A 19 -1.77 9.53 1.13
CA ALA A 19 -2.79 10.56 1.14
C ALA A 19 -2.32 11.83 1.86
N ASP A 20 -2.78 12.99 1.39
CA ASP A 20 -2.59 14.26 2.08
C ASP A 20 -3.60 14.48 3.22
N ASP A 21 -3.52 15.63 3.90
CA ASP A 21 -4.42 16.02 4.99
C ASP A 21 -5.90 16.11 4.57
N SER A 22 -6.17 16.32 3.28
CA SER A 22 -7.51 16.41 2.69
C SER A 22 -8.04 15.06 2.20
N GLY A 23 -7.22 14.01 2.26
CA GLY A 23 -7.55 12.67 1.78
C GLY A 23 -7.36 12.47 0.28
N ASN A 24 -6.71 13.39 -0.42
CA ASN A 24 -6.33 13.17 -1.81
C ASN A 24 -5.19 12.14 -1.85
N VAL A 25 -5.29 11.15 -2.73
CA VAL A 25 -4.32 10.07 -2.86
C VAL A 25 -3.38 10.33 -4.04
N PHE A 26 -2.09 10.15 -3.81
CA PHE A 26 -1.02 10.35 -4.78
C PHE A 26 -0.11 9.12 -4.80
N ASP A 27 0.43 8.79 -5.97
CA ASP A 27 1.56 7.89 -6.10
C ASP A 27 2.89 8.66 -5.94
N PHE A 28 3.93 7.96 -5.53
CA PHE A 28 5.28 8.51 -5.40
C PHE A 28 6.31 7.53 -5.94
N GLU A 29 6.66 7.72 -7.22
CA GLU A 29 7.59 6.85 -7.96
C GLU A 29 9.01 6.74 -7.40
N PRO A 30 9.58 7.68 -6.63
CA PRO A 30 10.89 7.43 -6.04
C PRO A 30 10.89 6.29 -4.99
N LEU A 31 9.74 5.98 -4.39
CA LEU A 31 9.61 4.94 -3.36
C LEU A 31 8.75 3.77 -3.84
N ALA A 32 9.29 2.56 -3.76
CA ALA A 32 8.58 1.33 -4.05
C ALA A 32 7.62 0.97 -2.90
N MET A 33 6.52 0.33 -3.26
CA MET A 33 5.52 -0.20 -2.35
C MET A 33 6.14 -1.22 -1.41
N VAL A 34 5.79 -1.11 -0.13
CA VAL A 34 6.14 -2.06 0.91
C VAL A 34 4.85 -2.57 1.53
N ALA A 35 4.80 -3.87 1.78
CA ALA A 35 3.74 -4.48 2.55
C ALA A 35 4.27 -4.96 3.91
N ARG A 36 3.34 -5.35 4.78
CA ARG A 36 3.63 -5.82 6.12
C ARG A 36 3.09 -7.23 6.32
N SER A 37 3.93 -8.08 6.91
CA SER A 37 3.54 -9.38 7.46
C SER A 37 3.99 -9.44 8.92
N ALA A 38 3.04 -9.32 9.84
CA ALA A 38 3.32 -9.11 11.26
C ALA A 38 4.32 -7.94 11.49
N ASP A 39 5.51 -8.24 12.02
CA ASP A 39 6.56 -7.26 12.30
C ASP A 39 7.54 -7.05 11.14
N TYR A 40 7.37 -7.80 10.04
CA TYR A 40 8.25 -7.74 8.88
C TYR A 40 7.71 -6.80 7.81
N LEU A 41 8.62 -5.99 7.27
CA LEU A 41 8.39 -5.21 6.06
C LEU A 41 8.85 -6.04 4.86
N ILE A 42 7.96 -6.20 3.90
CA ILE A 42 8.12 -7.08 2.74
C ILE A 42 8.17 -6.19 1.50
N PRO A 43 9.29 -6.17 0.74
CA PRO A 43 9.31 -5.58 -0.59
C PRO A 43 8.26 -6.27 -1.46
N VAL A 44 7.46 -5.50 -2.19
CA VAL A 44 6.38 -6.04 -3.04
C VAL A 44 6.84 -5.99 -4.48
N GLU A 45 6.80 -7.14 -5.16
CA GLU A 45 7.04 -7.23 -6.60
C GLU A 45 5.72 -7.21 -7.38
N ASP A 46 5.78 -6.97 -8.69
CA ASP A 46 4.59 -6.95 -9.56
C ASP A 46 3.79 -8.27 -9.52
N LYS A 47 4.50 -9.41 -9.36
CA LYS A 47 3.87 -10.74 -9.23
C LYS A 47 3.05 -10.92 -7.94
N ASP A 48 3.26 -10.07 -6.93
CA ASP A 48 2.62 -10.17 -5.62
C ASP A 48 1.31 -9.36 -5.55
N VAL A 49 1.00 -8.61 -6.60
CA VAL A 49 -0.16 -7.73 -6.66
C VAL A 49 -1.13 -8.12 -7.77
N ILE A 50 -2.36 -7.68 -7.59
CA ILE A 50 -3.40 -7.67 -8.62
C ILE A 50 -3.88 -6.22 -8.81
N PRO A 51 -4.48 -5.87 -9.96
CA PRO A 51 -5.28 -4.65 -10.06
C PRO A 51 -6.29 -4.59 -8.91
N MET A 52 -6.46 -3.42 -8.31
CA MET A 52 -7.41 -3.24 -7.21
C MET A 52 -8.81 -3.70 -7.68
N PRO A 53 -9.43 -4.70 -7.00
CA PRO A 53 -10.72 -5.21 -7.43
C PRO A 53 -11.80 -4.13 -7.46
N GLU A 54 -12.70 -4.22 -8.43
CA GLU A 54 -13.88 -3.35 -8.47
C GLU A 54 -14.72 -3.54 -7.19
N GLY A 55 -15.27 -2.46 -6.65
CA GLY A 55 -16.00 -2.46 -5.38
C GLY A 55 -15.10 -2.37 -4.14
N SER A 56 -13.77 -2.36 -4.30
CA SER A 56 -12.86 -2.01 -3.22
C SER A 56 -13.01 -0.55 -2.79
N CYS A 57 -12.60 -0.24 -1.57
CA CYS A 57 -12.53 1.13 -1.05
C CYS A 57 -11.11 1.46 -0.57
N LEU A 58 -10.68 2.71 -0.78
CA LEU A 58 -9.44 3.22 -0.20
C LEU A 58 -9.71 3.81 1.18
N TYR A 59 -8.89 3.45 2.16
CA TYR A 59 -8.92 4.00 3.51
C TYR A 59 -7.65 4.78 3.80
N VAL A 60 -7.83 6.06 4.14
CA VAL A 60 -6.76 6.91 4.66
C VAL A 60 -6.55 6.64 6.14
N LEU A 61 -5.34 6.25 6.50
CA LEU A 61 -4.98 5.88 7.85
C LEU A 61 -4.38 7.10 8.56
N LYS A 62 -5.25 7.97 9.10
CA LYS A 62 -4.79 9.15 9.86
C LYS A 62 -3.84 8.75 11.00
N ASP A 63 -2.89 9.66 11.27
CA ASP A 63 -1.83 9.50 12.27
C ASP A 63 -0.90 8.29 12.03
N ARG A 64 -0.92 7.72 10.82
CA ARG A 64 -0.03 6.65 10.36
C ARG A 64 0.64 7.07 9.07
N HIS A 65 1.97 7.09 9.08
CA HIS A 65 2.79 7.49 7.95
C HIS A 65 3.10 6.27 7.07
N PRO A 66 3.02 6.39 5.73
CA PRO A 66 3.33 5.30 4.81
C PRO A 66 4.81 4.96 4.88
N ILE A 67 5.11 3.70 4.58
CA ILE A 67 6.48 3.18 4.49
C ILE A 67 6.71 2.72 3.06
N GLY A 68 7.80 3.18 2.46
CA GLY A 68 8.28 2.73 1.15
C GLY A 68 9.72 2.25 1.22
N ILE A 69 10.22 1.73 0.11
CA ILE A 69 11.67 1.50 -0.09
C ILE A 69 12.17 2.48 -1.15
N ASP A 70 13.24 3.17 -0.85
CA ASP A 70 13.94 4.01 -1.83
C ASP A 70 14.50 3.15 -2.96
N ARG A 71 14.09 3.43 -4.21
CA ARG A 71 14.49 2.62 -5.37
C ARG A 71 15.98 2.74 -5.71
N GLU A 72 16.64 3.82 -5.33
CA GLU A 72 18.07 4.04 -5.61
C GLU A 72 18.95 3.35 -4.55
N THR A 73 18.59 3.49 -3.28
CA THR A 73 19.42 3.02 -2.15
C THR A 73 18.99 1.66 -1.61
N GLY A 74 17.74 1.27 -1.79
CA GLY A 74 17.13 0.09 -1.18
C GLY A 74 16.78 0.27 0.30
N GLU A 75 16.86 1.49 0.82
CA GLU A 75 16.57 1.79 2.23
C GLU A 75 15.07 1.92 2.50
N ILE A 76 14.64 1.52 3.69
CA ILE A 76 13.27 1.71 4.16
C ILE A 76 13.09 3.18 4.56
N VAL A 77 12.06 3.82 4.00
CA VAL A 77 11.74 5.23 4.24
C VAL A 77 10.34 5.35 4.83
N VAL A 78 10.23 6.07 5.94
CA VAL A 78 8.94 6.55 6.48
C VAL A 78 8.70 7.94 5.91
N VAL A 79 7.54 8.16 5.30
CA VAL A 79 7.19 9.47 4.71
C VAL A 79 6.21 10.17 5.63
N ASP A 80 6.70 11.06 6.50
CA ASP A 80 5.85 11.82 7.43
C ASP A 80 5.33 13.14 6.84
N GLU A 81 6.06 13.73 5.90
CA GLU A 81 5.72 14.94 5.16
C GLU A 81 5.41 14.63 3.68
N ASN A 82 4.40 15.30 3.12
CA ASN A 82 4.01 15.19 1.72
C ASN A 82 5.16 15.67 0.79
N PRO A 83 5.74 14.78 -0.05
CA PRO A 83 6.84 15.13 -0.95
C PRO A 83 6.53 16.22 -1.97
N PHE A 84 5.25 16.43 -2.29
CA PHE A 84 4.80 17.43 -3.27
C PHE A 84 4.42 18.77 -2.63
N ARG A 85 4.24 18.82 -1.31
CA ARG A 85 3.80 20.02 -0.60
C ARG A 85 4.38 20.08 0.81
N LYS A 86 5.43 20.89 0.94
CA LYS A 86 6.05 21.20 2.23
C LYS A 86 5.02 21.70 3.26
N GLY A 87 5.10 21.17 4.48
CA GLY A 87 4.25 21.47 5.62
C GLY A 87 2.93 20.69 5.68
N SER A 88 2.67 19.78 4.74
CA SER A 88 1.50 18.88 4.76
C SER A 88 1.92 17.47 5.16
N SER A 89 1.07 16.76 5.90
CA SER A 89 1.38 15.39 6.32
C SER A 89 1.14 14.39 5.19
N ALA A 90 1.88 13.29 5.20
CA ALA A 90 1.59 12.12 4.38
C ALA A 90 1.01 10.98 5.24
N PHE A 91 -0.11 10.42 4.82
CA PHE A 91 -0.80 9.33 5.50
C PHE A 91 -0.83 8.06 4.67
N ALA A 92 -0.73 6.92 5.35
CA ALA A 92 -0.79 5.62 4.72
C ALA A 92 -2.19 5.37 4.14
N VAL A 93 -2.23 4.68 3.01
CA VAL A 93 -3.47 4.26 2.34
C VAL A 93 -3.53 2.75 2.35
N ALA A 94 -4.70 2.21 2.67
CA ALA A 94 -4.99 0.78 2.62
C ALA A 94 -6.22 0.50 1.75
N VAL A 95 -6.32 -0.72 1.25
CA VAL A 95 -7.47 -1.21 0.49
C VAL A 95 -8.37 -2.06 1.37
N PHE A 96 -9.65 -1.71 1.40
CA PHE A 96 -10.72 -2.58 1.85
C PHE A 96 -11.21 -3.44 0.69
N LEU A 97 -11.09 -4.76 0.84
CA LEU A 97 -11.37 -5.71 -0.24
C LEU A 97 -12.83 -6.17 -0.24
N PRO A 98 -13.42 -6.45 -1.41
CA PRO A 98 -14.65 -7.22 -1.52
C PRO A 98 -14.48 -8.63 -0.93
N ALA A 99 -15.58 -9.20 -0.43
CA ALA A 99 -15.57 -10.50 0.27
C ALA A 99 -15.04 -11.68 -0.57
N ALA A 100 -15.04 -11.58 -1.90
CA ALA A 100 -14.51 -12.60 -2.79
C ALA A 100 -12.98 -12.71 -2.77
N TYR A 101 -12.28 -11.75 -2.14
CA TYR A 101 -10.82 -11.65 -2.14
C TYR A 101 -10.24 -11.86 -0.74
N THR A 102 -9.19 -12.68 -0.67
CA THR A 102 -8.39 -12.86 0.54
C THR A 102 -7.14 -11.98 0.47
N GLN A 103 -6.98 -11.15 1.49
CA GLN A 103 -5.78 -10.34 1.73
C GLN A 103 -4.55 -11.22 1.95
N THR A 104 -3.45 -10.92 1.26
CA THR A 104 -2.16 -11.63 1.46
C THR A 104 -1.18 -10.84 2.33
N TYR A 105 -1.17 -9.51 2.22
CA TYR A 105 -0.35 -8.63 3.06
C TYR A 105 -1.10 -7.40 3.58
N LEU A 106 -0.67 -6.90 4.74
CA LEU A 106 -1.15 -5.64 5.33
C LEU A 106 -0.43 -4.45 4.69
N ALA A 107 -1.08 -3.29 4.66
CA ALA A 107 -0.37 -2.07 4.29
C ALA A 107 0.74 -1.79 5.33
N ALA A 108 1.85 -1.23 4.87
CA ALA A 108 2.96 -0.88 5.74
C ALA A 108 2.82 0.58 6.20
N TRP A 109 2.84 0.78 7.51
CA TRP A 109 2.82 2.11 8.11
C TRP A 109 3.63 2.19 9.39
N ALA A 110 4.07 3.40 9.73
CA ALA A 110 4.56 3.78 11.05
C ALA A 110 3.46 4.57 11.76
N LYS A 111 3.10 4.18 12.98
CA LYS A 111 2.09 4.91 13.77
C LYS A 111 2.74 6.01 14.59
N THR A 112 2.07 7.14 14.73
CA THR A 112 2.42 8.15 15.73
C THR A 112 1.81 7.81 17.10
N ASP A 113 2.23 8.52 18.15
CA ASP A 113 1.66 8.36 19.50
C ASP A 113 0.19 8.82 19.59
N ARG A 114 -0.28 9.58 18.61
CA ARG A 114 -1.68 10.04 18.53
C ARG A 114 -2.60 9.03 17.83
N ALA A 115 -2.02 8.00 17.20
CA ALA A 115 -2.78 7.04 16.40
C ALA A 115 -3.76 6.23 17.26
N THR A 116 -5.05 6.40 16.98
CA THR A 116 -6.13 5.63 17.64
C THR A 116 -6.19 4.20 17.12
N ILE A 117 -6.89 3.31 17.84
CA ILE A 117 -7.14 1.94 17.39
C ILE A 117 -7.97 1.98 16.11
N LEU A 118 -7.53 1.23 15.09
CA LEU A 118 -8.27 1.08 13.84
C LEU A 118 -9.49 0.16 14.06
N PRO A 119 -10.65 0.46 13.44
CA PRO A 119 -11.77 -0.46 13.36
C PRO A 119 -11.36 -1.82 12.76
N PHE A 120 -12.19 -2.84 12.96
CA PHE A 120 -11.89 -4.18 12.47
C PHE A 120 -12.25 -4.35 10.99
N PHE A 121 -11.40 -3.83 10.10
CA PHE A 121 -11.49 -3.93 8.65
C PHE A 121 -10.25 -4.58 8.04
N SER A 122 -10.33 -4.97 6.76
CA SER A 122 -9.14 -5.35 5.99
C SER A 122 -8.34 -4.08 5.64
N TYR A 123 -7.08 -4.06 6.04
CA TYR A 123 -6.14 -2.98 5.72
C TYR A 123 -5.06 -3.50 4.77
N THR A 124 -5.48 -3.87 3.56
CA THR A 124 -4.62 -4.48 2.55
C THR A 124 -3.64 -3.49 1.98
N ALA A 125 -2.42 -3.95 1.67
CA ALA A 125 -1.40 -3.12 1.06
C ALA A 125 -1.90 -2.50 -0.25
N CYS A 126 -1.61 -1.22 -0.45
CA CYS A 126 -2.01 -0.43 -1.61
C CYS A 126 -0.75 0.12 -2.29
N GLY A 127 -0.75 0.11 -3.61
CA GLY A 127 0.31 0.70 -4.43
C GLY A 127 -0.23 1.19 -5.76
N TRP A 128 0.68 1.67 -6.60
CA TRP A 128 0.36 2.16 -7.93
C TRP A 128 1.22 1.51 -9.00
N ASN A 129 0.60 0.90 -9.99
CA ASN A 129 1.21 0.47 -11.24
C ASN A 129 0.20 0.61 -12.39
N GLN A 130 0.29 1.69 -13.16
CA GLN A 130 -0.68 2.07 -14.20
C GLN A 130 -2.15 2.16 -13.71
N GLY A 131 -2.33 2.29 -12.40
CA GLY A 131 -3.60 2.16 -11.68
C GLY A 131 -3.36 1.65 -10.27
N PHE A 132 -4.40 1.65 -9.42
CA PHE A 132 -4.29 1.09 -8.09
C PHE A 132 -4.09 -0.43 -8.14
N VAL A 133 -3.13 -0.91 -7.37
CA VAL A 133 -2.86 -2.34 -7.19
C VAL A 133 -2.87 -2.71 -5.71
N THR A 134 -3.10 -3.98 -5.42
CA THR A 134 -3.20 -4.48 -4.05
C THR A 134 -2.74 -5.93 -3.93
N THR A 135 -2.37 -6.34 -2.71
CA THR A 135 -1.88 -7.69 -2.41
C THR A 135 -3.05 -8.59 -1.98
N ALA A 136 -3.65 -9.28 -2.93
CA ALA A 136 -4.80 -10.15 -2.67
C ALA A 136 -4.91 -11.27 -3.71
N ILE A 137 -5.67 -12.31 -3.34
CA ILE A 137 -6.06 -13.39 -4.24
C ILE A 137 -7.60 -13.51 -4.26
N ARG A 138 -8.20 -13.75 -5.43
CA ARG A 138 -9.63 -14.08 -5.51
C ARG A 138 -9.81 -15.52 -5.02
N THR A 139 -10.59 -15.71 -3.97
CA THR A 139 -10.84 -17.03 -3.34
C THR A 139 -12.27 -17.52 -3.54
N ASP A 140 -13.22 -16.64 -3.84
CA ASP A 140 -14.57 -17.02 -4.28
C ASP A 140 -14.72 -16.69 -5.78
N GLU A 141 -14.88 -17.75 -6.61
CA GLU A 141 -15.11 -17.62 -8.06
C GLU A 141 -16.51 -17.08 -8.39
N SER A 142 -17.45 -17.16 -7.44
CA SER A 142 -18.80 -16.64 -7.64
C SER A 142 -18.79 -15.12 -7.84
N ARG A 143 -19.55 -14.66 -8.83
CA ARG A 143 -19.72 -13.23 -9.14
C ARG A 143 -20.87 -12.56 -8.37
N ARG A 144 -21.62 -13.30 -7.55
CA ARG A 144 -22.79 -12.80 -6.80
C ARG A 144 -22.54 -11.61 -5.84
N GLN A 145 -21.27 -11.26 -5.62
CA GLN A 145 -20.85 -10.14 -4.76
C GLN A 145 -20.12 -9.07 -5.58
N ASP A 146 -20.02 -9.24 -6.90
CA ASP A 146 -19.36 -8.30 -7.78
C ASP A 146 -20.30 -7.09 -7.99
N PRO A 147 -19.80 -5.84 -8.00
CA PRO A 147 -20.64 -4.64 -8.06
C PRO A 147 -21.55 -4.55 -9.29
N ASP A 148 -21.15 -5.18 -10.39
CA ASP A 148 -21.91 -5.22 -11.64
C ASP A 148 -23.12 -6.18 -11.61
N THR A 149 -23.35 -6.85 -10.48
CA THR A 149 -24.49 -7.76 -10.27
C THR A 149 -25.64 -7.16 -9.47
N PHE A 150 -25.61 -5.86 -9.16
CA PHE A 150 -26.63 -5.12 -8.41
C PHE A 150 -27.23 -3.93 -9.19
#